data_AF-A0A1F9QCE6-F1
#
_entry.id   AF-A0A1F9QCE6-F1
#
_cell.length_a   1.000
_cell.length_b   1.000
_cell.length_c   1.000
_cell.angle_alpha   90.00
_cell.angle_beta   90.00
_cell.angle_gamma   90.00
#
_symmetry.space_group_name_H-M   'P 1'
#
loop_
_entity.id
_entity.type
_entity.pdbx_description
1 polymer ?
#
loop_
_entity_poly.entity_id
_entity_poly.type
_entity_poly.pdbx_seq_one_letter_code
_entity_poly.pdbx_strand_id
1 'polypeptide(L)'
;MILCTSCGTKNADDAHTCEKCGRKLQSRWSRSGGQDAPNGQNGQSGDSFLPEEVWQLMEPVVHSIEEGTDTLVKACAETWAYALILLVGAGVYIAAEDWRYLAGSVALAAVLAWARGI
;
A
#
# COMPACT_ATOMS: atom_id res chain seq x y z
N MET A 1 -27.28 -6.24 -21.07
CA MET A 1 -26.46 -7.26 -21.76
C MET A 1 -25.01 -7.14 -21.30
N ILE A 2 -24.27 -8.24 -21.14
CA ILE A 2 -22.85 -8.22 -20.72
C ILE A 2 -21.90 -8.52 -21.88
N LEU A 3 -20.84 -7.72 -22.02
CA LEU A 3 -19.78 -7.94 -23.01
C LEU A 3 -18.65 -8.75 -22.37
N CYS A 4 -18.26 -9.85 -23.01
CA CYS A 4 -17.08 -10.59 -22.58
C CYS A 4 -15.83 -9.73 -22.81
N THR A 5 -15.10 -9.42 -21.75
CA THR A 5 -13.86 -8.64 -21.80
C THR A 5 -12.71 -9.37 -22.50
N SER A 6 -12.84 -10.67 -22.75
CA SER A 6 -11.79 -11.48 -23.37
C SER A 6 -12.00 -11.71 -24.86
N CYS A 7 -13.24 -11.94 -25.33
CA CYS A 7 -13.50 -12.22 -26.75
C CYS A 7 -14.49 -11.26 -27.41
N GLY A 8 -15.00 -10.27 -26.67
CA GLY A 8 -15.94 -9.26 -27.18
C GLY A 8 -17.35 -9.77 -27.49
N THR A 9 -17.66 -11.03 -27.18
CA THR A 9 -18.99 -11.61 -27.45
C THR A 9 -20.03 -11.05 -26.48
N LYS A 10 -21.22 -10.77 -26.99
CA LYS A 10 -22.37 -10.33 -26.19
C LYS A 10 -23.04 -11.55 -25.57
N ASN A 11 -23.29 -11.51 -24.27
CA ASN A 11 -24.01 -12.55 -23.53
C ASN A 11 -25.17 -11.92 -22.76
N ALA A 12 -26.12 -12.74 -22.31
CA ALA A 12 -27.23 -12.31 -21.47
C ALA A 12 -26.74 -11.74 -20.13
N ASP A 13 -27.51 -10.86 -19.49
CA ASP A 13 -27.08 -10.18 -18.24
C ASP A 13 -26.90 -11.13 -17.05
N ASP A 14 -27.62 -12.24 -17.07
CA ASP A 14 -27.56 -13.33 -16.10
C ASP A 14 -26.54 -14.41 -16.48
N ALA A 15 -25.88 -14.29 -17.64
CA ALA A 15 -24.87 -15.25 -18.05
C ALA A 15 -23.63 -15.16 -17.14
N HIS A 16 -23.37 -16.24 -16.39
CA HIS A 16 -22.18 -16.35 -15.54
C HIS A 16 -20.92 -16.80 -16.31
N THR A 17 -21.09 -17.30 -17.54
CA THR A 17 -19.99 -17.74 -18.41
C THR A 17 -20.27 -17.32 -19.84
N CYS A 18 -19.21 -17.02 -20.59
CA CYS A 18 -19.34 -16.64 -21.98
C CYS A 18 -19.59 -17.87 -22.84
N GLU A 19 -20.65 -17.84 -23.64
CA GLU A 19 -21.06 -18.95 -24.51
C GLU A 19 -20.00 -19.28 -25.57
N LYS A 20 -19.19 -18.30 -25.98
CA LYS A 20 -18.20 -18.48 -27.06
C LYS A 20 -16.85 -18.99 -26.57
N CYS A 21 -16.35 -18.46 -25.46
CA CYS A 21 -14.99 -18.76 -24.99
C CYS A 21 -14.95 -19.50 -23.64
N GLY A 22 -16.10 -19.76 -23.04
CA GLY A 22 -16.22 -20.46 -21.75
C GLY A 22 -15.74 -19.67 -20.54
N ARG A 23 -15.27 -18.42 -20.72
CA ARG A 23 -14.70 -17.63 -19.63
C ARG A 23 -15.79 -17.09 -18.71
N LYS A 24 -15.55 -17.14 -17.40
CA LYS A 24 -16.48 -16.63 -16.37
C LYS A 24 -16.72 -15.14 -16.55
N LEU A 25 -17.99 -14.76 -16.67
CA LEU A 25 -18.44 -13.38 -16.75
C LEU A 25 -18.69 -12.86 -15.33
N GLN A 26 -18.24 -11.64 -15.08
CA GLN A 26 -18.48 -10.96 -13.81
C GLN A 26 -19.92 -10.42 -13.84
N SER A 27 -20.91 -11.28 -13.56
CA SER A 27 -22.30 -10.85 -13.40
C SER A 27 -22.35 -9.94 -12.18
N ARG A 28 -22.32 -8.62 -12.38
CA ARG A 28 -22.54 -7.66 -11.31
C ARG A 28 -23.96 -7.91 -10.81
N TRP A 29 -24.07 -8.38 -9.57
CA TRP A 29 -25.31 -8.33 -8.80
C TRP A 29 -25.90 -6.93 -8.97
N SER A 30 -27.04 -6.86 -9.64
CA SER A 30 -27.83 -5.65 -9.81
C SER A 30 -28.03 -5.01 -8.45
N ARG A 31 -27.34 -3.90 -8.17
CA ARG A 31 -27.73 -3.03 -7.06
C ARG A 31 -29.03 -2.37 -7.47
N SER A 32 -30.13 -3.02 -7.10
CA SER A 32 -31.47 -2.47 -7.17
C SER A 32 -32.25 -2.94 -5.94
N GLY A 33 -32.31 -2.08 -4.92
CA GLY A 33 -33.44 -2.02 -3.98
C GLY A 33 -33.18 -2.37 -2.51
N GLY A 34 -33.43 -1.38 -1.63
CA GLY A 34 -33.93 -1.52 -0.25
C GLY A 34 -32.87 -1.78 0.84
N GLN A 35 -32.49 -0.79 1.67
CA GLN A 35 -33.16 -0.26 2.86
C GLN A 35 -33.02 -1.12 4.13
N ASP A 36 -32.61 -0.40 5.20
CA ASP A 36 -32.80 -0.66 6.64
C ASP A 36 -31.68 -1.39 7.42
N ALA A 37 -30.98 -0.58 8.24
CA ALA A 37 -30.20 -1.02 9.39
C ALA A 37 -31.13 -1.45 10.56
N PRO A 38 -30.64 -2.20 11.57
CA PRO A 38 -30.20 -1.48 12.76
C PRO A 38 -29.01 -2.10 13.53
N ASN A 39 -28.18 -1.18 14.03
CA ASN A 39 -27.65 -1.05 15.41
C ASN A 39 -27.58 -2.30 16.33
N GLY A 40 -26.37 -2.62 16.80
CA GLY A 40 -26.13 -3.53 17.92
C GLY A 40 -24.65 -3.50 18.35
N GLN A 41 -24.35 -2.76 19.41
CA GLN A 41 -23.05 -2.79 20.09
C GLN A 41 -22.88 -4.07 20.92
N ASN A 42 -21.61 -4.41 21.16
CA ASN A 42 -21.05 -5.01 22.38
C ASN A 42 -20.64 -6.49 22.32
N GLY A 43 -19.37 -6.77 22.64
CA GLY A 43 -18.82 -8.12 22.76
C GLY A 43 -17.30 -8.16 22.71
N GLN A 44 -16.65 -7.90 23.85
CA GLN A 44 -15.26 -8.27 24.12
C GLN A 44 -15.09 -9.80 24.09
N SER A 45 -13.84 -10.21 23.78
CA SER A 45 -13.20 -11.51 24.09
C SER A 45 -13.68 -12.74 23.33
N GLY A 46 -12.72 -13.42 22.66
CA GLY A 46 -12.87 -14.79 22.22
C GLY A 46 -12.11 -15.07 20.93
N ASP A 47 -10.87 -15.52 21.08
CA ASP A 47 -10.22 -16.56 20.29
C ASP A 47 -10.53 -16.65 18.78
N SER A 48 -9.50 -16.36 17.99
CA SER A 48 -9.08 -17.13 16.80
C SER A 48 -10.17 -17.98 16.14
N PHE A 49 -11.15 -17.33 15.51
CA PHE A 49 -12.19 -17.99 14.72
C PHE A 49 -12.10 -17.60 13.24
N LEU A 50 -10.88 -17.55 12.71
CA LEU A 50 -10.70 -17.67 11.27
C LEU A 50 -10.52 -19.16 10.97
N PRO A 51 -11.32 -19.74 10.06
CA PRO A 51 -11.09 -21.11 9.58
C PRO A 51 -9.63 -21.23 9.13
N GLU A 52 -8.97 -22.34 9.44
CA GLU A 52 -7.56 -22.59 9.08
C GLU A 52 -7.28 -22.33 7.58
N GLU A 53 -8.28 -22.57 6.73
CA GLU A 53 -8.27 -22.29 5.29
C GLU A 53 -8.08 -20.80 4.95
N VAL A 54 -8.58 -19.92 5.80
CA VAL A 54 -8.45 -18.46 5.66
C VAL A 54 -7.05 -18.01 6.09
N TRP A 55 -6.46 -18.65 7.12
CA TRP A 55 -5.07 -18.37 7.52
C TRP A 55 -4.09 -18.73 6.41
N GLN A 56 -4.25 -19.90 5.78
CA GLN A 56 -3.41 -20.31 4.64
C GLN A 56 -3.55 -19.39 3.41
N LEU A 57 -4.70 -18.72 3.26
CA LEU A 57 -4.90 -17.72 2.20
C LEU A 57 -4.24 -16.37 2.55
N MET A 58 -4.10 -16.06 3.84
CA MET A 58 -3.51 -14.80 4.34
C MET A 58 -2.00 -14.86 4.47
N GLU A 59 -1.41 -16.03 4.73
CA GLU A 59 0.04 -16.25 4.85
C GLU A 59 0.89 -15.60 3.73
N PRO A 60 0.57 -15.77 2.44
CA PRO A 60 1.35 -15.12 1.38
C PRO A 60 1.20 -13.59 1.37
N VAL A 61 0.06 -13.06 1.83
CA VAL A 61 -0.18 -11.62 1.91
C VAL A 61 0.58 -11.02 3.08
N VAL A 62 0.57 -11.67 4.25
CA VAL A 62 1.33 -11.22 5.44
C VAL A 62 2.82 -11.16 5.12
N HIS A 63 3.35 -12.19 4.46
CA HIS A 63 4.77 -12.22 4.10
C HIS A 63 5.15 -11.11 3.09
N SER A 64 4.27 -10.82 2.12
CA SER A 64 4.47 -9.73 1.16
C SER A 64 4.43 -8.34 1.80
N ILE A 65 3.66 -8.17 2.88
CA ILE A 65 3.62 -6.93 3.66
C ILE A 65 4.91 -6.78 4.46
N GLU A 66 5.40 -7.85 5.07
CA GLU A 66 6.63 -7.83 5.88
C GLU A 66 7.87 -7.47 5.04
N GLU A 67 8.04 -8.10 3.87
CA GLU A 67 9.11 -7.79 2.92
C GLU A 67 9.00 -6.35 2.35
N GLY A 68 7.78 -5.87 2.11
CA GLY A 68 7.53 -4.49 1.69
C GLY A 68 7.75 -3.47 2.81
N THR A 69 7.53 -3.85 4.06
CA THR A 69 7.64 -2.97 5.22
C THR A 69 9.10 -2.65 5.50
N ASP A 70 10.00 -3.62 5.39
CA ASP A 70 11.43 -3.40 5.62
C ASP A 70 12.03 -2.41 4.62
N THR A 71 11.62 -2.51 3.35
CA THR A 71 12.07 -1.57 2.31
C THR A 71 11.51 -0.17 2.50
N LEU A 72 10.24 -0.04 2.89
CA LEU A 72 9.61 1.24 3.20
C LEU A 72 10.19 1.90 4.46
N VAL A 73 10.40 1.12 5.53
CA VAL A 73 11.00 1.59 6.78
C VAL A 73 12.42 2.06 6.54
N LYS A 74 13.20 1.33 5.74
CA LYS A 74 14.56 1.73 5.35
C LYS A 74 14.58 3.03 4.54
N ALA A 75 13.73 3.17 3.54
CA ALA A 75 13.63 4.39 2.74
C ALA A 75 13.17 5.59 3.59
N CYS A 76 12.23 5.38 4.51
CA CYS A 76 11.77 6.39 5.45
C CYS A 76 12.90 6.81 6.40
N ALA A 77 13.61 5.84 7.00
CA ALA A 77 14.73 6.12 7.90
C ALA A 77 15.87 6.88 7.21
N GLU A 78 16.19 6.55 5.96
CA GLU A 78 17.18 7.27 5.15
C GLU A 78 16.75 8.71 4.88
N THR A 79 15.48 8.92 4.53
CA THR A 79 14.92 10.27 4.32
C THR A 79 15.03 11.11 5.59
N TRP A 80 14.69 10.55 6.74
CA TRP A 80 14.80 11.22 8.03
C TRP A 80 16.27 11.51 8.41
N ALA A 81 17.20 10.60 8.10
CA ALA A 81 18.62 10.83 8.36
C ALA A 81 19.16 12.04 7.60
N TYR A 82 18.84 12.17 6.30
CA TYR A 82 19.24 13.34 5.52
C TYR A 82 18.58 14.63 6.03
N ALA A 83 17.29 14.58 6.37
CA ALA A 83 16.58 15.71 6.93
C ALA A 83 17.23 16.21 8.24
N LEU A 84 17.61 15.30 9.13
CA LEU A 84 18.28 15.65 10.38
C LEU A 84 19.67 16.27 10.15
N ILE A 85 20.46 15.73 9.21
CA ILE A 85 21.77 16.31 8.86
C ILE A 85 21.62 17.75 8.37
N LEU A 86 20.62 18.03 7.53
CA LEU A 86 20.35 19.38 7.03
C LEU A 86 19.83 20.30 8.14
N LEU A 87 18.95 19.82 9.01
CA LEU A 87 18.43 20.59 10.15
C LEU A 87 19.54 20.96 11.14
N VAL A 88 20.46 20.04 11.42
CA VAL A 88 21.64 20.32 12.25
C VAL A 88 22.52 21.36 11.58
N GLY A 89 22.81 21.22 10.28
CA GLY A 89 23.59 22.22 9.54
C GLY A 89 22.93 23.60 9.54
N ALA A 90 21.61 23.68 9.39
CA ALA A 90 20.84 24.91 9.47
C ALA A 90 20.86 25.53 10.88
N GLY A 91 20.75 24.72 11.93
CA GLY A 91 20.86 25.18 13.32
C GLY A 91 22.24 25.75 13.63
N VAL A 92 23.30 25.08 13.17
CA VAL A 92 24.69 25.56 13.30
C VAL A 92 24.89 26.86 12.52
N TYR A 93 24.32 26.98 11.32
CA TYR A 93 24.34 28.24 10.56
C TYR A 93 23.69 29.39 11.34
N ILE A 94 22.51 29.19 11.94
CA ILE A 94 21.83 30.23 12.73
C ILE A 94 22.67 30.65 13.94
N ALA A 95 23.38 29.71 14.57
CA ALA A 95 24.20 30.01 15.75
C ALA A 95 25.55 30.67 15.42
N ALA A 96 26.16 30.32 14.29
CA ALA A 96 27.50 30.77 13.92
C ALA A 96 27.53 31.90 12.88
N GLU A 97 26.38 32.21 12.25
CA GLU A 97 26.22 33.15 11.13
C GLU A 97 27.17 32.89 9.94
N ASP A 98 27.74 31.68 9.85
CA ASP A 98 28.69 31.29 8.81
C ASP A 98 28.05 30.25 7.87
N TRP A 99 27.89 30.64 6.60
CA TRP A 99 27.27 29.83 5.55
C TRP A 99 28.06 28.56 5.21
N ARG A 100 29.35 28.49 5.58
CA ARG A 100 30.23 27.34 5.33
C ARG A 100 29.72 26.05 5.96
N TYR A 101 29.07 26.13 7.12
CA TYR A 101 28.51 24.95 7.80
C TYR A 101 27.31 24.37 7.06
N LEU A 102 26.50 25.24 6.44
CA LEU A 102 25.38 24.82 5.60
C LEU A 102 25.87 24.22 4.27
N ALA A 103 26.90 24.82 3.66
CA ALA A 103 27.55 24.22 2.48
C ALA A 103 28.18 22.85 2.80
N GLY A 104 28.80 22.72 3.97
CA GLY A 104 29.37 21.46 4.45
C GLY A 104 28.33 20.36 4.69
N SER A 105 27.19 20.68 5.30
CA SER A 105 26.11 19.71 5.54
C SER A 105 25.45 19.24 4.24
N VAL A 106 25.27 20.14 3.27
CA VAL A 106 24.77 19.80 1.93
C VAL A 106 25.76 18.92 1.18
N ALA A 107 27.05 19.24 1.20
CA ALA A 107 28.08 18.43 0.56
C ALA A 107 28.17 17.03 1.20
N LEU A 108 28.08 16.94 2.53
CA LEU A 108 28.05 15.67 3.25
C LEU A 108 26.83 14.82 2.85
N ALA A 109 25.63 15.42 2.80
CA ALA A 109 24.42 14.73 2.38
C ALA A 109 24.53 14.22 0.93
N ALA A 110 25.10 15.02 0.02
CA ALA A 110 25.31 14.64 -1.37
C ALA A 110 26.31 13.48 -1.52
N VAL A 111 27.42 13.50 -0.77
CA VAL A 111 28.41 12.40 -0.77
C VAL A 111 27.81 11.12 -0.20
N LEU A 112 27.01 11.22 0.86
CA LEU A 112 26.33 10.07 1.45
C LEU A 112 25.29 9.47 0.50
N ALA A 113 24.53 10.30 -0.22
CA ALA A 113 23.59 9.84 -1.23
C ALA A 113 24.32 9.14 -2.40
N TRP A 114 25.41 9.72 -2.89
CA TRP A 114 26.22 9.13 -3.96
C TRP A 114 26.86 7.81 -3.54
N ALA A 115 27.43 7.74 -2.32
CA ALA A 115 28.06 6.52 -1.81
C ALA A 115 27.08 5.35 -1.62
N ARG A 116 25.78 5.63 -1.46
CA ARG A 116 24.72 4.62 -1.36
C ARG A 116 24.11 4.23 -2.71
N GLY A 117 24.50 4.89 -3.80
CA GLY A 117 24.02 4.56 -5.15
C GLY A 117 22.55 4.94 -5.39
N ILE A 118 22.07 5.99 -4.70
CA ILE A 118 20.79 6.66 -5.01
C ILE A 118 20.89 7.36 -6.37
#